data_AF-A0A672ZN63-F1
#
_entry.id   AF-A0A672ZN63-F1
#
_cell.length_a   1.000
_cell.length_b   1.000
_cell.length_c   1.000
_cell.angle_alpha   90.00
_cell.angle_beta   90.00
_cell.angle_gamma   90.00
#
_symmetry.space_group_name_H-M   'P 1'
#
loop_
_entity.id
_entity.type
_entity.pdbx_description
1 polymer ?
#
loop_
_entity_poly.entity_id
_entity_poly.type
_entity_poly.pdbx_seq_one_letter_code
_entity_poly.pdbx_strand_id
1 'polypeptide(L)'
;KYGYNVFLSDRLPLDRVLPDTRDKGCLKKTYPKELPTIGVVLIYLNEALSVLKRALRSIIDRTPKYLLKEIIMVDDNSSNEDLKGDLEMYLKTLEQQNPTLKITRVRHNEQRGLAFARASGWRAATADVVAILDAHIEVHEMWAEPLLTQIKKDRTVVVSPVFDRVNFDDLKVIQYLPAAHAFDWALWCMYEGFTPEYYKLNDASLPGKSPSVMGILVAERKFLGEIGVLDEGMKVYGGENVELGIRVSKTTNLTQSL
;
A
#
# COMPACT_ATOMS: atom_id res chain seq x y z
N LYS A 1 15.36 7.04 17.20
CA LYS A 1 15.18 7.79 15.93
C LYS A 1 13.96 7.30 15.17
N TYR A 2 13.89 6.02 14.76
CA TYR A 2 12.84 5.54 13.84
C TYR A 2 11.70 4.74 14.50
N GLY A 3 11.82 4.33 15.76
CA GLY A 3 10.78 3.54 16.46
C GLY A 3 10.88 2.02 16.22
N TYR A 4 11.86 1.57 15.42
CA TYR A 4 12.15 0.17 15.15
C TYR A 4 13.67 -0.08 15.02
N ASN A 5 14.09 -1.34 14.98
CA ASN A 5 15.48 -1.79 15.01
C ASN A 5 16.18 -1.62 13.65
N VAL A 6 16.58 -0.38 13.36
CA VAL A 6 17.33 -0.05 12.14
C VAL A 6 18.69 -0.73 12.07
N PHE A 7 19.35 -0.94 13.22
CA PHE A 7 20.62 -1.66 13.26
C PHE A 7 20.53 -3.07 12.65
N LEU A 8 19.43 -3.78 12.96
CA LEU A 8 19.14 -5.06 12.34
C LEU A 8 18.72 -4.88 10.88
N SER A 9 17.85 -3.91 10.59
CA SER A 9 17.38 -3.64 9.22
C SER A 9 18.53 -3.41 8.23
N ASP A 10 19.56 -2.67 8.62
CA ASP A 10 20.72 -2.36 7.78
C ASP A 10 21.57 -3.60 7.44
N ARG A 11 21.44 -4.68 8.20
CA ARG A 11 22.19 -5.93 8.03
C ARG A 11 21.35 -7.03 7.37
N LEU A 12 20.05 -6.83 7.25
CA LEU A 12 19.19 -7.78 6.56
C LEU A 12 19.29 -7.60 5.05
N PRO A 13 19.25 -8.70 4.27
CA PRO A 13 19.12 -8.61 2.83
C PRO A 13 17.89 -7.79 2.42
N LEU A 14 18.03 -7.00 1.35
CA LEU A 14 16.92 -6.20 0.79
C LEU A 14 15.88 -7.08 0.09
N ASP A 15 16.25 -8.30 -0.26
CA ASP A 15 15.47 -9.34 -0.94
C ASP A 15 15.17 -10.52 0.00
N ARG A 16 15.14 -10.29 1.32
CA ARG A 16 14.91 -11.36 2.30
C ARG A 16 13.61 -12.13 2.00
N VAL A 17 13.67 -13.44 2.22
CA VAL A 17 12.51 -14.33 2.08
C VAL A 17 11.52 -14.04 3.21
N LEU A 18 10.25 -13.90 2.86
CA LEU A 18 9.16 -13.78 3.82
C LEU A 18 8.47 -15.14 4.02
N PRO A 19 7.99 -15.46 5.23
CA PRO A 19 7.09 -16.59 5.42
C PRO A 19 5.79 -16.36 4.66
N ASP A 20 5.26 -17.39 4.01
CA ASP A 20 3.94 -17.31 3.38
C ASP A 20 2.85 -17.44 4.45
N THR A 21 2.18 -16.32 4.72
CA THR A 21 1.13 -16.17 5.74
C THR A 21 -0.27 -16.21 5.14
N ARG A 22 -0.40 -16.40 3.82
CA ARG A 22 -1.69 -16.41 3.13
C ARG A 22 -2.49 -17.66 3.52
N ASP A 23 -3.81 -17.55 3.44
CA ASP A 23 -4.68 -18.71 3.60
C ASP A 23 -4.42 -19.75 2.50
N LYS A 24 -4.54 -21.03 2.82
CA LYS A 24 -4.30 -22.13 1.86
C LYS A 24 -5.26 -22.08 0.66
N GLY A 25 -6.43 -21.46 0.81
CA GLY A 25 -7.37 -21.19 -0.27
C GLY A 25 -6.82 -20.20 -1.30
N CYS A 26 -6.07 -19.19 -0.86
CA CYS A 26 -5.45 -18.19 -1.75
C CYS A 26 -4.48 -18.85 -2.74
N LEU A 27 -3.72 -19.85 -2.28
CA LEU A 27 -2.74 -20.57 -3.10
C LEU A 27 -3.36 -21.36 -4.27
N LYS A 28 -4.67 -21.64 -4.20
CA LYS A 28 -5.41 -22.37 -5.23
C LYS A 28 -6.13 -21.43 -6.21
N LYS A 29 -6.13 -20.13 -5.95
CA LYS A 29 -6.81 -19.16 -6.81
C LYS A 29 -6.02 -18.91 -8.09
N THR A 30 -6.77 -18.65 -9.15
CA THR A 30 -6.23 -18.22 -10.44
C THR A 30 -6.84 -16.88 -10.77
N TYR A 31 -6.03 -16.02 -11.35
CA TYR A 31 -6.40 -14.65 -11.70
C TYR A 31 -6.40 -14.46 -13.22
N PRO A 32 -7.20 -13.53 -13.76
CA PRO A 32 -7.16 -13.19 -15.17
C PRO A 32 -5.75 -12.78 -15.60
N LYS A 33 -5.33 -13.20 -16.80
CA LYS A 33 -4.01 -12.81 -17.35
C LYS A 33 -3.94 -11.33 -17.70
N GLU A 34 -5.06 -10.78 -18.17
CA GLU A 34 -5.18 -9.37 -18.50
C GLU A 34 -5.68 -8.62 -17.27
N LEU A 35 -4.80 -7.88 -16.62
CA LEU A 35 -5.13 -7.02 -15.48
C LEU A 35 -4.69 -5.58 -15.79
N PRO A 36 -5.35 -4.58 -15.19
CA PRO A 36 -4.96 -3.19 -15.36
C PRO A 36 -3.55 -2.95 -14.82
N THR A 37 -2.86 -1.95 -15.39
CA THR A 37 -1.53 -1.56 -14.89
C THR A 37 -1.62 -0.92 -13.52
N ILE A 38 -0.61 -1.15 -12.68
CA ILE A 38 -0.52 -0.61 -11.32
C ILE A 38 0.65 0.37 -11.20
N GLY A 39 0.37 1.53 -10.58
CA GLY A 39 1.36 2.51 -10.15
C GLY A 39 1.41 2.53 -8.63
N VAL A 40 2.60 2.33 -8.06
CA VAL A 40 2.78 2.24 -6.61
C VAL A 40 3.30 3.56 -6.06
N VAL A 41 2.55 4.20 -5.17
CA VAL A 41 2.92 5.43 -4.47
C VAL A 41 3.48 5.06 -3.11
N LEU A 42 4.73 5.45 -2.83
CA LEU A 42 5.38 5.33 -1.54
C LEU A 42 5.62 6.72 -0.97
N ILE A 43 5.09 6.98 0.22
CA ILE A 43 5.23 8.26 0.91
C ILE A 43 6.16 8.07 2.08
N TYR A 44 7.12 8.98 2.23
CA TYR A 44 8.10 8.91 3.30
C TYR A 44 8.44 10.29 3.87
N LEU A 45 8.74 10.30 5.16
CA LEU A 45 9.29 11.42 5.90
C LEU A 45 10.32 10.89 6.87
N ASN A 46 11.61 11.18 6.62
CA ASN A 46 12.73 10.73 7.45
C ASN A 46 12.75 9.20 7.71
N GLU A 47 12.33 8.40 6.73
CA GLU A 47 12.36 6.94 6.81
C GLU A 47 13.80 6.39 6.80
N ALA A 48 14.03 5.21 7.40
CA ALA A 48 15.32 4.55 7.32
C ALA A 48 15.60 4.06 5.88
N LEU A 49 16.79 4.37 5.35
CA LEU A 49 17.15 4.02 3.98
C LEU A 49 17.06 2.51 3.69
N SER A 50 17.49 1.65 4.63
CA SER A 50 17.41 0.19 4.46
C SER A 50 15.98 -0.31 4.31
N VAL A 51 15.04 0.28 5.05
CA VAL A 51 13.61 -0.06 5.00
C VAL A 51 13.00 0.37 3.67
N LEU A 52 13.26 1.61 3.24
CA LEU A 52 12.76 2.13 1.96
C LEU A 52 13.32 1.34 0.77
N LYS A 53 14.60 0.97 0.82
CA LYS A 53 15.24 0.11 -0.19
C LYS A 53 14.59 -1.28 -0.24
N ARG A 54 14.23 -1.84 0.90
CA ARG A 54 13.56 -3.15 1.01
C ARG A 54 12.13 -3.10 0.48
N ALA A 55 11.39 -2.03 0.77
CA ALA A 55 10.06 -1.80 0.22
C ALA A 55 10.10 -1.79 -1.32
N LEU A 56 10.96 -0.95 -1.89
CA LEU A 56 11.19 -0.88 -3.35
C LEU A 56 11.56 -2.23 -3.95
N ARG A 57 12.51 -2.94 -3.33
CA ARG A 57 12.95 -4.25 -3.82
C ARG A 57 11.80 -5.27 -3.79
N SER A 58 11.04 -5.31 -2.69
CA SER A 58 9.91 -6.23 -2.57
C SER A 58 8.84 -5.99 -3.64
N ILE A 59 8.50 -4.73 -3.91
CA ILE A 59 7.52 -4.35 -4.95
C ILE A 59 8.01 -4.77 -6.32
N ILE A 60 9.27 -4.49 -6.66
CA ILE A 60 9.83 -4.79 -7.99
C ILE A 60 9.94 -6.30 -8.21
N ASP A 61 10.40 -7.05 -7.21
CA ASP A 61 10.65 -8.48 -7.35
C ASP A 61 9.37 -9.31 -7.35
N ARG A 62 8.34 -8.89 -6.60
CA ARG A 62 7.11 -9.66 -6.37
C ARG A 62 5.90 -9.13 -7.13
N THR A 63 6.10 -8.16 -8.03
CA THR A 63 5.05 -7.68 -8.94
C THR A 63 5.43 -8.03 -10.38
N PRO A 64 4.56 -8.73 -11.13
CA PRO A 64 4.83 -9.02 -12.53
C PRO A 64 5.12 -7.76 -13.35
N LYS A 65 6.17 -7.82 -14.19
CA LYS A 65 6.67 -6.67 -14.98
C LYS A 65 5.62 -6.03 -15.90
N TYR A 66 4.65 -6.79 -16.37
CA TYR A 66 3.57 -6.28 -17.23
C TYR A 66 2.48 -5.52 -16.45
N LEU A 67 2.42 -5.71 -15.12
CA LEU A 67 1.50 -4.98 -14.24
C LEU A 67 2.15 -3.71 -13.70
N LEU A 68 3.39 -3.79 -13.22
CA LEU A 68 4.09 -2.68 -12.58
C LEU A 68 4.56 -1.65 -13.61
N LYS A 69 3.79 -0.58 -13.78
CA LYS A 69 4.09 0.49 -14.74
C LYS A 69 5.08 1.50 -14.17
N GLU A 70 4.89 1.87 -12.91
CA GLU A 70 5.65 2.94 -12.28
C GLU A 70 5.66 2.85 -10.76
N ILE A 71 6.68 3.45 -10.15
CA ILE A 71 6.76 3.71 -8.71
C ILE A 71 6.91 5.22 -8.51
N ILE A 72 6.04 5.81 -7.70
CA ILE A 72 6.07 7.23 -7.33
C ILE A 72 6.57 7.35 -5.89
N MET A 73 7.71 7.97 -5.73
CA MET A 73 8.38 8.23 -4.45
C MET A 73 8.05 9.65 -4.00
N VAL A 74 7.24 9.80 -2.94
CA VAL A 74 6.82 11.10 -2.41
C VAL A 74 7.58 11.42 -1.13
N ASP A 75 8.45 12.41 -1.19
CA ASP A 75 9.21 12.96 -0.06
C ASP A 75 8.47 14.15 0.55
N ASP A 76 7.88 13.98 1.73
CA ASP A 76 7.19 15.05 2.47
C ASP A 76 8.15 15.97 3.24
N ASN A 77 9.25 16.36 2.59
CA ASN A 77 10.32 17.22 3.10
C ASN A 77 11.21 16.58 4.18
N SER A 78 11.82 15.43 3.85
CA SER A 78 12.82 14.76 4.70
C SER A 78 14.10 15.58 4.87
N SER A 79 14.67 15.53 6.07
CA SER A 79 15.93 16.17 6.45
C SER A 79 17.14 15.23 6.43
N ASN A 80 16.93 13.90 6.43
CA ASN A 80 18.03 12.94 6.38
C ASN A 80 18.83 13.06 5.06
N GLU A 81 20.16 13.12 5.14
CA GLU A 81 21.04 13.28 3.97
C GLU A 81 21.09 12.02 3.07
N ASP A 82 20.96 10.83 3.66
CA ASP A 82 20.96 9.54 2.96
C ASP A 82 19.74 9.36 2.04
N LEU A 83 18.63 10.03 2.33
CA LEU A 83 17.44 10.09 1.46
C LEU A 83 17.61 11.02 0.24
N LYS A 84 18.74 11.73 0.15
CA LYS A 84 19.10 12.56 -1.00
C LYS A 84 19.96 11.75 -1.98
N GLY A 85 21.28 11.76 -1.80
CA GLY A 85 22.24 11.21 -2.76
C GLY A 85 22.25 9.68 -2.83
N ASP A 86 22.29 9.01 -1.66
CA ASP A 86 22.38 7.55 -1.62
C ASP A 86 21.11 6.88 -2.15
N LEU A 87 19.94 7.44 -1.82
CA LEU A 87 18.69 7.01 -2.41
C LEU A 87 18.68 7.24 -3.93
N GLU A 88 19.12 8.39 -4.42
CA GLU A 88 19.15 8.67 -5.86
C GLU A 88 20.01 7.68 -6.64
N MET A 89 21.19 7.36 -6.11
CA MET A 89 22.09 6.36 -6.70
C MET A 89 21.46 4.96 -6.72
N TYR A 90 20.74 4.60 -5.67
CA TYR A 90 20.02 3.32 -5.63
C TYR A 90 18.86 3.28 -6.64
N LEU A 91 18.08 4.36 -6.76
CA LEU A 91 16.98 4.44 -7.72
C LEU A 91 17.49 4.31 -9.17
N LYS A 92 18.60 4.99 -9.51
CA LYS A 92 19.27 4.82 -10.82
C LYS A 92 19.67 3.37 -11.09
N THR A 93 20.12 2.66 -10.07
CA THR A 93 20.47 1.23 -10.18
C THR A 93 19.23 0.38 -10.46
N LEU A 94 18.11 0.66 -9.80
CA LEU A 94 16.85 -0.04 -10.05
C LEU A 94 16.29 0.22 -11.46
N GLU A 95 16.38 1.45 -11.95
CA GLU A 95 15.97 1.82 -13.32
C GLU A 95 16.84 1.12 -14.38
N GLN A 96 18.15 1.03 -14.15
CA GLN A 96 19.06 0.29 -15.04
C GLN A 96 18.72 -1.21 -15.07
N GLN A 97 18.37 -1.80 -13.93
CA GLN A 97 17.95 -3.20 -13.84
C GLN A 97 16.56 -3.46 -14.44
N ASN A 98 15.71 -2.43 -14.49
CA ASN A 98 14.32 -2.53 -14.94
C ASN A 98 13.98 -1.41 -15.95
N PRO A 99 14.45 -1.51 -17.21
CA PRO A 99 14.32 -0.41 -18.19
C PRO A 99 12.87 -0.01 -18.53
N THR A 100 11.90 -0.90 -18.28
CA THR A 100 10.47 -0.64 -18.53
C THR A 100 9.78 0.03 -17.34
N LEU A 101 10.42 0.07 -16.17
CA LEU A 101 9.86 0.63 -14.95
C LEU A 101 10.21 2.12 -14.86
N LYS A 102 9.19 2.96 -14.71
CA LYS A 102 9.40 4.39 -14.46
C LYS A 102 9.41 4.66 -12.95
N ILE A 103 10.49 5.26 -12.44
CA ILE A 103 10.52 5.74 -11.05
C ILE A 103 10.41 7.27 -11.05
N THR A 104 9.36 7.80 -10.43
CA THR A 104 9.11 9.25 -10.36
C THR A 104 9.31 9.74 -8.94
N ARG A 105 10.09 10.81 -8.75
CA ARG A 105 10.25 11.46 -7.43
C ARG A 105 9.39 12.72 -7.36
N VAL A 106 8.61 12.86 -6.30
CA VAL A 106 7.84 14.05 -5.96
C VAL A 106 8.37 14.54 -4.62
N ARG A 107 8.94 15.74 -4.58
CA ARG A 107 9.47 16.32 -3.34
C ARG A 107 8.71 17.58 -2.99
N HIS A 108 8.24 17.66 -1.74
CA HIS A 108 7.61 18.86 -1.22
C HIS A 108 8.66 19.86 -0.69
N ASN A 109 8.36 21.15 -0.83
CA ASN A 109 9.23 22.22 -0.31
C ASN A 109 9.07 22.43 1.21
N GLU A 110 7.96 21.98 1.77
CA GLU A 110 7.64 22.01 3.19
C GLU A 110 6.84 20.75 3.55
N GLN A 111 6.79 20.40 4.83
CA GLN A 111 6.00 19.26 5.29
C GLN A 111 4.51 19.59 5.16
N ARG A 112 3.79 18.81 4.34
CA ARG A 112 2.36 19.02 4.03
C ARG A 112 1.45 18.02 4.75
N GLY A 113 2.00 16.93 5.27
CA GLY A 113 1.25 15.87 5.95
C GLY A 113 0.79 14.76 5.01
N LEU A 114 0.29 13.68 5.61
CA LEU A 114 0.04 12.41 4.91
C LEU A 114 -1.02 12.54 3.81
N ALA A 115 -2.15 13.21 4.08
CA ALA A 115 -3.24 13.33 3.11
C ALA A 115 -2.78 14.05 1.83
N PHE A 116 -2.08 15.18 1.97
CA PHE A 116 -1.53 15.91 0.84
C PHE A 116 -0.48 15.10 0.08
N ALA A 117 0.38 14.36 0.78
CA ALA A 117 1.38 13.50 0.14
C ALA A 117 0.79 12.31 -0.62
N ARG A 118 -0.29 11.71 -0.10
CA ARG A 118 -1.08 10.71 -0.83
C ARG A 118 -1.70 11.30 -2.09
N ALA A 119 -2.29 12.49 -1.99
CA ALA A 119 -2.87 13.19 -3.13
C ALA A 119 -1.81 13.61 -4.18
N SER A 120 -0.62 14.06 -3.76
CA SER A 120 0.46 14.42 -4.69
C SER A 120 1.04 13.22 -5.42
N GLY A 121 1.17 12.09 -4.74
CA GLY A 121 1.53 10.82 -5.37
C GLY A 121 0.51 10.36 -6.39
N TRP A 122 -0.79 10.44 -6.06
CA TRP A 122 -1.87 10.16 -7.01
C TRP A 122 -1.83 11.08 -8.24
N ARG A 123 -1.61 12.39 -8.06
CA ARG A 123 -1.51 13.35 -9.19
C ARG A 123 -0.36 13.02 -10.14
N ALA A 124 0.74 12.48 -9.62
CA ALA A 124 1.90 12.08 -10.43
C ALA A 124 1.70 10.72 -11.14
N ALA A 125 0.74 9.91 -10.70
CA ALA A 125 0.47 8.60 -11.27
C ALA A 125 -0.23 8.66 -12.65
N THR A 126 0.17 7.78 -13.54
CA THR A 126 -0.29 7.58 -14.91
C THR A 126 -0.80 6.16 -15.19
N ALA A 127 -0.63 5.22 -14.26
CA ALA A 127 -1.18 3.86 -14.34
C ALA A 127 -2.72 3.83 -14.29
N ASP A 128 -3.32 2.68 -14.61
CA ASP A 128 -4.78 2.51 -14.56
C ASP A 128 -5.26 2.44 -13.11
N VAL A 129 -4.50 1.76 -12.25
CA VAL A 129 -4.75 1.61 -10.81
C VAL A 129 -3.62 2.25 -10.02
N VAL A 130 -3.94 2.92 -8.92
CA VAL A 130 -2.98 3.43 -7.96
C VAL A 130 -3.01 2.57 -6.69
N ALA A 131 -1.84 2.16 -6.21
CA ALA A 131 -1.66 1.58 -4.89
C ALA A 131 -0.87 2.56 -4.03
N ILE A 132 -1.50 3.09 -2.98
CA ILE A 132 -0.86 3.99 -2.03
C ILE A 132 -0.44 3.16 -0.82
N LEU A 133 0.87 2.98 -0.66
CA LEU A 133 1.47 2.16 0.37
C LEU A 133 2.30 3.02 1.33
N ASP A 134 2.50 2.50 2.54
CA ASP A 134 3.48 3.07 3.47
C ASP A 134 4.92 2.74 3.03
N ALA A 135 5.89 3.56 3.43
CA ALA A 135 7.30 3.37 3.04
C ALA A 135 8.01 2.21 3.74
N HIS A 136 7.41 1.64 4.80
CA HIS A 136 7.97 0.57 5.62
C HIS A 136 7.18 -0.74 5.48
N ILE A 137 7.05 -1.19 4.24
CA ILE A 137 6.32 -2.40 3.86
C ILE A 137 7.22 -3.41 3.16
N GLU A 138 6.80 -4.66 3.14
CA GLU A 138 7.31 -5.69 2.23
C GLU A 138 6.11 -6.46 1.69
N VAL A 139 5.89 -6.43 0.38
CA VAL A 139 4.72 -7.09 -0.23
C VAL A 139 4.91 -8.60 -0.31
N HIS A 140 3.84 -9.38 -0.20
CA HIS A 140 3.90 -10.83 -0.43
C HIS A 140 3.92 -11.17 -1.92
N GLU A 141 4.25 -12.42 -2.23
CA GLU A 141 4.08 -12.96 -3.58
C GLU A 141 2.61 -12.85 -4.01
N MET A 142 2.39 -12.48 -5.27
CA MET A 142 1.06 -12.41 -5.87
C MET A 142 0.09 -11.45 -5.14
N TRP A 143 0.62 -10.37 -4.55
CA TRP A 143 -0.19 -9.39 -3.80
C TRP A 143 -1.05 -8.51 -4.72
N ALA A 144 -0.60 -8.26 -5.96
CA ALA A 144 -1.24 -7.28 -6.85
C ALA A 144 -2.43 -7.89 -7.60
N GLU A 145 -2.31 -9.13 -8.06
CA GLU A 145 -3.29 -9.85 -8.86
C GLU A 145 -4.68 -9.95 -8.21
N PRO A 146 -4.83 -10.34 -6.93
CA PRO A 146 -6.13 -10.34 -6.26
C PRO A 146 -6.75 -8.95 -6.18
N LEU A 147 -5.95 -7.93 -5.85
CA LEU A 147 -6.40 -6.53 -5.73
C LEU A 147 -6.90 -5.99 -7.07
N LEU A 148 -6.09 -6.15 -8.12
CA LEU A 148 -6.42 -5.73 -9.47
C LEU A 148 -7.61 -6.49 -10.05
N THR A 149 -7.81 -7.75 -9.65
CA THR A 149 -8.97 -8.54 -10.08
C THR A 149 -10.28 -7.95 -9.54
N GLN A 150 -10.31 -7.50 -8.28
CA GLN A 150 -11.50 -6.85 -7.72
C GLN A 150 -11.81 -5.54 -8.45
N ILE A 151 -10.78 -4.72 -8.70
CA ILE A 151 -10.94 -3.42 -9.38
C ILE A 151 -11.32 -3.61 -10.85
N LYS A 152 -10.79 -4.64 -11.52
CA LYS A 152 -11.20 -4.99 -12.89
C LYS A 152 -12.67 -5.40 -12.95
N LYS A 153 -13.17 -6.11 -11.94
CA LYS A 153 -14.57 -6.54 -11.86
C LYS A 153 -15.52 -5.35 -11.61
N ASP A 154 -15.10 -4.43 -10.76
CA ASP A 154 -15.85 -3.22 -10.45
C ASP A 154 -14.87 -2.06 -10.21
N ARG A 155 -14.79 -1.13 -11.15
CA ARG A 155 -13.85 0.01 -11.10
C ARG A 155 -14.09 0.93 -9.89
N THR A 156 -15.27 0.85 -9.28
CA THR A 156 -15.70 1.77 -8.23
C THR A 156 -15.32 1.28 -6.83
N VAL A 157 -14.73 0.08 -6.70
CA VAL A 157 -14.27 -0.44 -5.41
C VAL A 157 -12.92 0.16 -5.01
N VAL A 158 -12.76 0.39 -3.71
CA VAL A 158 -11.46 0.63 -3.09
C VAL A 158 -11.09 -0.62 -2.29
N VAL A 159 -9.89 -1.11 -2.54
CA VAL A 159 -9.41 -2.39 -2.01
C VAL A 159 -8.24 -2.14 -1.07
N SER A 160 -8.21 -2.88 0.04
CA SER A 160 -7.06 -2.91 0.96
C SER A 160 -6.55 -4.35 1.07
N PRO A 161 -5.24 -4.59 1.07
CA PRO A 161 -4.70 -5.88 1.46
C PRO A 161 -4.92 -6.10 2.96
N VAL A 162 -4.83 -7.36 3.40
CA VAL A 162 -4.50 -7.69 4.79
C VAL A 162 -3.01 -7.42 4.99
N PHE A 163 -2.67 -6.70 6.05
CA PHE A 163 -1.28 -6.36 6.36
C PHE A 163 -0.82 -7.10 7.61
N ASP A 164 0.18 -7.96 7.41
CA ASP A 164 0.87 -8.63 8.50
C ASP A 164 1.75 -7.65 9.27
N ARG A 165 1.99 -7.95 10.55
CA ARG A 165 2.86 -7.14 11.37
C ARG A 165 4.31 -7.54 11.16
N VAL A 166 5.15 -6.58 10.80
CA VAL A 166 6.60 -6.70 10.98
C VAL A 166 6.95 -6.21 12.38
N ASN A 167 7.50 -7.08 13.21
CA ASN A 167 7.92 -6.73 14.56
C ASN A 167 8.98 -5.64 14.56
N PHE A 168 8.86 -4.65 15.45
CA PHE A 168 9.76 -3.50 15.46
C PHE A 168 11.17 -3.84 15.97
N ASP A 169 11.34 -4.90 16.76
CA ASP A 169 12.59 -5.28 17.43
C ASP A 169 13.39 -6.34 16.67
N ASP A 170 12.74 -7.38 16.17
CA ASP A 170 13.39 -8.49 15.45
C ASP A 170 13.05 -8.57 13.95
N LEU A 171 12.18 -7.68 13.46
CA LEU A 171 11.73 -7.60 12.07
C LEU A 171 11.11 -8.90 11.53
N LYS A 172 10.66 -9.81 12.41
CA LYS A 172 9.91 -11.00 11.99
C LYS A 172 8.50 -10.62 11.56
N VAL A 173 8.00 -11.34 10.56
CA VAL A 173 6.61 -11.23 10.10
C VAL A 173 5.72 -12.07 11.01
N ILE A 174 4.71 -11.44 11.59
CA ILE A 174 3.64 -12.08 12.35
C ILE A 174 2.36 -11.95 11.56
N GLN A 175 1.76 -13.11 11.24
CA GLN A 175 0.48 -13.18 10.54
C GLN A 175 -0.61 -12.42 11.30
N TYR A 176 -1.36 -11.58 10.59
CA TYR A 176 -2.61 -11.00 11.09
C TYR A 176 -3.82 -11.74 10.54
N LEU A 177 -4.83 -11.93 11.39
CA LEU A 177 -6.09 -12.48 10.92
C LEU A 177 -6.88 -11.40 10.14
N PRO A 178 -7.55 -11.78 9.05
CA PRO A 178 -8.37 -10.86 8.27
C PRO A 178 -9.51 -10.28 9.13
N ALA A 179 -9.71 -8.96 9.06
CA ALA A 179 -10.73 -8.25 9.81
C ALA A 179 -11.15 -6.98 9.08
N ALA A 180 -12.44 -6.66 9.16
CA ALA A 180 -12.97 -5.42 8.61
C ALA A 180 -12.38 -4.20 9.34
N HIS A 181 -12.11 -3.14 8.59
CA HIS A 181 -11.72 -1.86 9.17
C HIS A 181 -12.96 -1.05 9.53
N ALA A 182 -13.08 -0.64 10.79
CA ALA A 182 -14.16 0.18 11.31
C ALA A 182 -13.62 1.39 12.09
N PHE A 183 -14.53 2.16 12.69
CA PHE A 183 -14.18 3.25 13.58
C PHE A 183 -15.20 3.38 14.70
N ASP A 184 -14.76 3.84 15.87
CA ASP A 184 -15.66 4.10 17.00
C ASP A 184 -16.30 5.51 16.92
N TRP A 185 -17.14 5.84 17.91
CA TRP A 185 -17.82 7.14 17.98
C TRP A 185 -16.88 8.33 18.24
N ALA A 186 -15.65 8.07 18.69
CA ALA A 186 -14.59 9.07 18.79
C ALA A 186 -13.73 9.12 17.52
N LEU A 187 -14.14 8.41 16.45
CA LEU A 187 -13.49 8.31 15.16
C LEU A 187 -12.11 7.65 15.21
N TRP A 188 -11.85 6.81 16.21
CA TRP A 188 -10.66 5.97 16.25
C TRP A 188 -10.83 4.76 15.36
N CYS A 189 -9.84 4.52 14.51
CA CYS A 189 -9.76 3.32 13.68
C CYS A 189 -9.66 2.06 14.56
N MET A 190 -10.53 1.09 14.33
CA MET A 190 -10.53 -0.22 14.98
C MET A 190 -10.78 -1.38 14.01
N TYR A 191 -10.35 -2.58 14.37
CA TYR A 191 -10.73 -3.79 13.64
C TYR A 191 -12.05 -4.35 14.18
N GLU A 192 -12.90 -4.80 13.27
CA GLU A 192 -14.13 -5.50 13.58
C GLU A 192 -14.19 -6.82 12.81
N GLY A 193 -14.93 -7.79 13.34
CA GLY A 193 -15.23 -9.01 12.59
C GLY A 193 -16.02 -8.70 11.32
N PHE A 194 -15.90 -9.56 10.30
CA PHE A 194 -16.75 -9.43 9.12
C PHE A 194 -18.22 -9.76 9.45
N THR A 195 -19.11 -9.47 8.50
CA THR A 195 -20.53 -9.83 8.60
C THR A 195 -20.72 -11.34 8.78
N PRO A 196 -21.77 -11.80 9.49
CA PRO A 196 -22.07 -13.24 9.62
C PRO A 196 -22.15 -13.97 8.27
N GLU A 197 -22.64 -13.30 7.22
CA GLU A 197 -22.75 -13.82 5.85
C GLU A 197 -21.39 -14.19 5.26
N TYR A 198 -20.35 -13.42 5.57
CA TYR A 198 -18.99 -13.71 5.15
C TYR A 198 -18.50 -15.01 5.79
N TYR A 199 -18.69 -15.19 7.09
CA TYR A 199 -18.26 -16.40 7.79
C TYR A 199 -19.03 -17.65 7.36
N LYS A 200 -20.29 -17.51 6.92
CA LYS A 200 -21.08 -18.62 6.34
C LYS A 200 -20.48 -19.17 5.04
N LEU A 201 -19.67 -18.39 4.31
CA LEU A 201 -19.01 -18.84 3.08
C LEU A 201 -17.91 -19.86 3.34
N ASN A 202 -17.38 -19.91 4.58
CA ASN A 202 -16.32 -20.82 5.02
C ASN A 202 -15.10 -20.85 4.06
N ASP A 203 -14.79 -19.70 3.47
CA ASP A 203 -13.65 -19.49 2.59
C ASP A 203 -12.99 -18.16 2.95
N ALA A 204 -11.93 -18.24 3.74
CA ALA A 204 -11.17 -17.08 4.19
C ALA A 204 -10.45 -16.38 3.02
N SER A 205 -10.28 -17.02 1.86
CA SER A 205 -9.63 -16.39 0.71
C SER A 205 -10.56 -15.44 -0.06
N LEU A 206 -11.86 -15.42 0.26
CA LEU A 206 -12.80 -14.48 -0.34
C LEU A 206 -12.60 -13.10 0.23
N PRO A 207 -12.80 -12.06 -0.59
CA PRO A 207 -12.66 -10.72 -0.08
C PRO A 207 -13.81 -10.36 0.87
N GLY A 208 -13.48 -9.71 1.99
CA GLY A 208 -14.44 -9.27 2.99
C GLY A 208 -14.84 -7.81 2.80
N LYS A 209 -16.10 -7.47 3.10
CA LYS A 209 -16.55 -6.07 3.07
C LYS A 209 -16.11 -5.32 4.32
N SER A 210 -15.70 -4.08 4.14
CA SER A 210 -15.21 -3.22 5.22
C SER A 210 -16.01 -1.90 5.28
N PRO A 211 -16.33 -1.35 6.45
CA PRO A 211 -16.94 -0.01 6.54
C PRO A 211 -15.92 1.14 6.36
N SER A 212 -14.62 0.87 6.50
CA SER A 212 -13.53 1.86 6.37
C SER A 212 -12.32 1.27 5.64
N VAL A 213 -11.30 2.10 5.38
CA VAL A 213 -9.98 1.69 4.87
C VAL A 213 -8.91 2.33 5.72
N MET A 214 -7.98 1.53 6.26
CA MET A 214 -6.88 2.00 7.08
C MET A 214 -5.57 1.85 6.35
N GLY A 215 -4.77 2.92 6.35
CA GLY A 215 -3.41 2.86 5.85
C GLY A 215 -3.37 2.68 4.33
N ILE A 216 -3.16 1.44 3.90
CA ILE A 216 -2.93 1.06 2.51
C ILE A 216 -4.26 1.04 1.74
N LEU A 217 -4.27 1.68 0.57
CA LEU A 217 -5.44 1.67 -0.32
C LEU A 217 -5.02 1.45 -1.78
N VAL A 218 -5.85 0.71 -2.51
CA VAL A 218 -5.69 0.45 -3.93
C VAL A 218 -7.01 0.73 -4.64
N ALA A 219 -6.99 1.58 -5.66
CA ALA A 219 -8.19 2.01 -6.37
C ALA A 219 -7.89 2.33 -7.84
N GLU A 220 -8.92 2.23 -8.68
CA GLU A 220 -8.82 2.77 -10.05
C GLU A 220 -8.54 4.27 -9.99
N ARG A 221 -7.53 4.72 -10.74
CA ARG A 221 -6.97 6.06 -10.58
C ARG A 221 -7.97 7.16 -10.91
N LYS A 222 -8.76 7.01 -11.97
CA LYS A 222 -9.77 8.02 -12.35
C LYS A 222 -10.90 8.07 -11.33
N PHE A 223 -11.41 6.92 -10.91
CA PHE A 223 -12.44 6.81 -9.87
C PHE A 223 -11.98 7.46 -8.56
N LEU A 224 -10.74 7.23 -8.13
CA LEU A 224 -10.20 7.89 -6.94
C LEU A 224 -10.24 9.43 -7.08
N GLY A 225 -10.01 9.96 -8.29
CA GLY A 225 -10.19 11.38 -8.61
C GLY A 225 -11.65 11.83 -8.62
N GLU A 226 -12.56 11.03 -9.16
CA GLU A 226 -14.02 11.29 -9.19
C GLU A 226 -14.58 11.48 -7.77
N ILE A 227 -14.08 10.70 -6.80
CA ILE A 227 -14.48 10.82 -5.38
C ILE A 227 -13.67 11.85 -4.60
N GLY A 228 -12.82 12.65 -5.25
CA GLY A 228 -12.05 13.72 -4.60
C GLY A 228 -10.81 13.28 -3.83
N VAL A 229 -10.28 12.07 -4.08
CA VAL A 229 -9.04 11.53 -3.50
C VAL A 229 -9.10 11.56 -1.97
N LEU A 230 -8.25 12.38 -1.33
CA LEU A 230 -8.18 12.60 0.11
C LEU A 230 -8.27 14.11 0.35
N ASP A 231 -8.91 14.50 1.45
CA ASP A 231 -9.03 15.92 1.81
C ASP A 231 -7.65 16.52 2.13
N GLU A 232 -7.14 17.32 1.21
CA GLU A 232 -5.85 18.01 1.33
C GLU A 232 -5.84 19.10 2.42
N GLY A 233 -7.02 19.49 2.94
CA GLY A 233 -7.15 20.36 4.10
C GLY A 233 -6.75 19.68 5.41
N MET A 234 -6.69 18.34 5.45
CA MET A 234 -6.26 17.58 6.62
C MET A 234 -4.75 17.73 6.83
N LYS A 235 -4.38 18.19 8.03
CA LYS A 235 -2.99 18.45 8.39
C LYS A 235 -2.40 17.30 9.21
N VAL A 236 -1.11 17.03 8.99
CA VAL A 236 -0.29 16.06 9.73
C VAL A 236 -0.74 14.61 9.50
N TYR A 237 -1.66 14.09 10.32
CA TYR A 237 -2.15 12.70 10.30
C TYR A 237 -3.43 12.58 11.12
N GLY A 238 -4.35 11.72 10.69
CA GLY A 238 -5.54 11.35 11.45
C GLY A 238 -6.83 11.83 10.80
N GLY A 239 -7.83 10.94 10.80
CA GLY A 239 -9.17 11.21 10.26
C GLY A 239 -9.33 10.95 8.77
N GLU A 240 -8.25 10.90 7.98
CA GLU A 240 -8.31 10.73 6.52
C GLU A 240 -8.87 9.35 6.12
N ASN A 241 -8.52 8.33 6.90
CA ASN A 241 -9.00 6.95 6.72
C ASN A 241 -10.51 6.85 6.97
N VAL A 242 -10.99 7.51 8.03
CA VAL A 242 -12.41 7.52 8.42
C VAL A 242 -13.24 8.32 7.41
N GLU A 243 -12.76 9.48 7.00
CA GLU A 243 -13.41 10.33 6.02
C GLU A 243 -13.55 9.60 4.68
N LEU A 244 -12.47 9.00 4.17
CA LEU A 244 -12.51 8.19 2.96
C LEU A 244 -13.46 7.00 3.11
N GLY A 245 -13.44 6.32 4.27
CA GLY A 245 -14.35 5.23 4.59
C GLY A 245 -15.83 5.63 4.49
N ILE A 246 -16.20 6.77 5.08
CA ILE A 246 -17.56 7.32 5.02
C ILE A 246 -17.94 7.73 3.59
N ARG A 247 -17.00 8.30 2.83
CA ARG A 247 -17.25 8.74 1.45
C ARG A 247 -17.45 7.57 0.50
N VAL A 248 -16.58 6.55 0.59
CA VAL A 248 -16.66 5.37 -0.24
C VAL A 248 -17.85 4.51 0.14
N SER A 249 -18.16 4.31 1.43
CA SER A 249 -19.32 3.51 1.86
C SER A 249 -20.67 4.05 1.36
N LYS A 250 -20.78 5.36 1.11
CA LYS A 250 -21.96 5.98 0.49
C LYS A 250 -22.08 5.71 -1.02
N THR A 251 -20.99 5.29 -1.66
CA THR A 251 -20.85 5.26 -3.12
C THR A 251 -20.54 3.86 -3.66
N THR A 252 -19.84 3.00 -2.89
CA THR A 252 -19.36 1.67 -3.30
C THR A 252 -19.02 0.71 -2.13
N ASN A 253 -18.65 -0.54 -2.45
CA ASN A 253 -18.09 -1.53 -1.52
C ASN A 253 -16.58 -1.32 -1.28
N LEU A 254 -16.17 -1.26 -0.02
CA LEU A 254 -14.78 -1.45 0.37
C LEU A 254 -14.50 -2.92 0.59
N THR A 255 -13.37 -3.37 0.06
CA THR A 255 -13.09 -4.79 -0.06
C THR A 255 -11.71 -5.08 0.51
N GLN A 256 -11.61 -5.90 1.53
CA GLN A 256 -10.31 -6.41 1.99
C GLN A 256 -10.02 -7.68 1.19
N SER A 257 -8.93 -7.67 0.42
CA SER A 257 -8.48 -8.86 -0.31
C SER A 257 -7.24 -9.41 0.35
N LEU A 258 -7.18 -10.74 0.42
CA LEU A 258 -6.00 -11.50 0.86
C LEU A 258 -5.08 -11.85 -0.31
#